data_AF-A0A0F2Q458-F1
#
_entry.id   AF-A0A0F2Q458-F1
#
_cell.length_a   1.000
_cell.length_b   1.000
_cell.length_c   1.000
_cell.angle_alpha   90.00
_cell.angle_beta   90.00
_cell.angle_gamma   90.00
#
_symmetry.space_group_name_H-M   'P 1'
#
loop_
_entity.id
_entity.type
_entity.pdbx_description
1 polymer ?
#
loop_
_entity_poly.entity_id
_entity_poly.type
_entity_poly.pdbx_seq_one_letter_code
_entity_poly.pdbx_strand_id
1 'polypeptide(L)'
;MKLVDMPEKFFGPENYMEYENRDIRLSISKINSFIETLGDALLSLTYCNKQEHPNTDERLLNIIRRIHLRHAIVDLNNSFDLLLQVPWFLYRGWIGFNFGGPYCHPKHKAKNDIIRNSPSWVESVENSCNYKNVILFLNGSTESSLNTLASFYEVFNNNFRFNSTKQFVVRSVANQIKHKHNIMLKEFYEPYTFNIVINEKELNFKEQNLYPEIVTRFYDMETNVEHGQIKARYKDDLEIDIEYDNGDVFLGKDLINQRNVYAIDDLINEMHDYYNGIVDLYNQIFNIINDEIHENPFTKAPTIKKTTSYNMDEFFKSNI
;
A
#
# COMPACT_ATOMS: atom_id res chain seq x y z
N MET A 1 17.13 -1.28 -10.97
CA MET A 1 16.72 0.13 -11.21
C MET A 1 17.31 0.96 -10.08
N LYS A 2 17.85 2.16 -10.36
CA LYS A 2 18.41 3.02 -9.30
C LYS A 2 17.25 3.78 -8.64
N LEU A 3 17.21 3.78 -7.31
CA LEU A 3 16.25 4.58 -6.55
C LEU A 3 16.69 6.06 -6.57
N VAL A 4 15.72 6.96 -6.68
CA VAL A 4 15.95 8.41 -6.57
C VAL A 4 16.32 8.75 -5.12
N ASP A 5 17.10 9.80 -4.92
CA ASP A 5 17.48 10.24 -3.59
C ASP A 5 16.25 10.72 -2.80
N MET A 6 16.21 10.37 -1.52
CA MET A 6 15.13 10.76 -0.62
C MET A 6 15.17 12.28 -0.39
N PRO A 7 14.00 12.95 -0.32
CA PRO A 7 13.93 14.36 0.05
C PRO A 7 14.53 14.66 1.42
N GLU A 8 15.09 15.85 1.58
CA GLU A 8 15.60 16.32 2.88
C GLU A 8 14.45 16.67 3.82
N LYS A 9 14.62 16.28 5.08
CA LYS A 9 13.64 16.52 6.14
C LYS A 9 13.63 18.00 6.52
N PHE A 10 12.44 18.56 6.71
CA PHE A 10 12.28 19.88 7.31
C PHE A 10 12.71 19.85 8.77
N PHE A 11 13.12 20.99 9.31
CA PHE A 11 13.17 21.18 10.76
C PHE A 11 11.80 20.88 11.40
N GLY A 12 11.77 20.79 12.74
CA GLY A 12 10.53 20.55 13.45
C GLY A 12 9.47 21.63 13.13
N PRO A 13 8.16 21.29 13.13
CA PRO A 13 7.08 22.21 12.77
C PRO A 13 7.11 23.55 13.53
N GLU A 14 7.65 23.58 14.74
CA GLU A 14 7.82 24.79 15.56
C GLU A 14 8.68 25.88 14.92
N ASN A 15 9.53 25.51 13.96
CA ASN A 15 10.44 26.41 13.24
C ASN A 15 9.76 27.17 12.11
N TYR A 16 8.47 26.93 11.84
CA TYR A 16 7.74 27.57 10.75
C TYR A 16 6.67 28.51 11.26
N MET A 17 6.37 29.55 10.48
CA MET A 17 5.36 30.54 10.79
C MET A 17 3.98 30.08 10.32
N GLU A 18 2.96 30.29 11.15
CA GLU A 18 1.56 30.15 10.73
C GLU A 18 1.05 31.48 10.18
N TYR A 19 0.19 31.42 9.16
CA TYR A 19 -0.53 32.60 8.65
C TYR A 19 -2.03 32.38 8.65
N GLU A 20 -2.77 33.47 8.49
CA GLU A 20 -4.22 33.40 8.40
C GLU A 20 -4.63 32.49 7.22
N ASN A 21 -5.60 31.62 7.45
CA ASN A 21 -6.12 30.67 6.46
C ASN A 21 -5.13 29.64 5.90
N ARG A 22 -3.97 29.46 6.53
CA ARG A 22 -3.04 28.36 6.26
C ARG A 22 -2.72 27.60 7.55
N ASP A 23 -2.52 26.29 7.45
CA ASP A 23 -2.00 25.47 8.56
C ASP A 23 -0.63 24.87 8.18
N ILE A 24 0.39 25.73 8.15
CA ILE A 24 1.73 25.41 7.63
C ILE A 24 2.43 24.40 8.52
N ARG A 25 2.38 24.54 9.84
CA ARG A 25 3.09 23.63 10.75
C ARG A 25 2.54 22.22 10.66
N LEU A 26 1.22 22.09 10.51
CA LEU A 26 0.60 20.79 10.28
C LEU A 26 1.01 20.21 8.92
N SER A 27 1.03 21.03 7.87
CA SER A 27 1.52 20.60 6.55
C SER A 27 2.98 20.12 6.60
N ILE A 28 3.89 20.88 7.23
CA ILE A 28 5.29 20.49 7.47
C ILE A 28 5.36 19.19 8.28
N SER A 29 4.53 19.03 9.30
CA SER A 29 4.48 17.78 10.06
C SER A 29 4.13 16.60 9.15
N LYS A 30 3.21 16.78 8.19
CA LYS A 30 2.85 15.73 7.21
C LYS A 30 3.94 15.45 6.20
N ILE A 31 4.65 16.47 5.73
CA ILE A 31 5.84 16.29 4.90
C ILE A 31 6.91 15.48 5.63
N ASN A 32 7.19 15.83 6.89
CA ASN A 32 8.18 15.10 7.69
C ASN A 32 7.74 13.64 7.94
N SER A 33 6.47 13.40 8.25
CA SER A 33 5.94 12.02 8.36
C SER A 33 6.05 11.26 7.04
N PHE A 34 5.76 11.90 5.90
CA PHE A 34 5.97 11.31 4.58
C PHE A 34 7.44 10.92 4.37
N ILE A 35 8.39 11.81 4.64
CA ILE A 35 9.83 11.55 4.46
C ILE A 35 10.28 10.40 5.38
N GLU A 36 9.84 10.37 6.63
CA GLU A 36 10.13 9.27 7.56
C GLU A 36 9.58 7.93 7.04
N THR A 37 8.31 7.89 6.65
CA THR A 37 7.67 6.66 6.13
C THR A 37 8.33 6.21 4.81
N LEU A 38 8.72 7.15 3.95
CA LEU A 38 9.46 6.86 2.72
C LEU A 38 10.87 6.31 3.03
N GLY A 39 11.52 6.81 4.08
CA GLY A 39 12.79 6.29 4.58
C GLY A 39 12.68 4.85 5.09
N ASP A 40 11.63 4.53 5.85
CA ASP A 40 11.34 3.16 6.30
C ASP A 40 11.07 2.20 5.12
N ALA A 41 10.35 2.69 4.10
CA ALA A 41 10.15 1.97 2.86
C ALA A 41 11.47 1.72 2.11
N LEU A 42 12.33 2.74 1.99
CA LEU A 42 13.64 2.64 1.34
C LEU A 42 14.55 1.64 2.05
N LEU A 43 14.58 1.69 3.38
CA LEU A 43 15.33 0.76 4.21
C LEU A 43 14.87 -0.68 3.95
N SER A 44 13.55 -0.90 3.98
CA SER A 44 12.95 -2.19 3.68
C SER A 44 13.25 -2.66 2.26
N LEU A 45 13.18 -1.78 1.26
CA LEU A 45 13.54 -2.13 -0.13
C LEU A 45 15.01 -2.52 -0.27
N THR A 46 15.90 -1.82 0.43
CA THR A 46 17.33 -2.12 0.46
C THR A 46 17.57 -3.53 0.98
N TYR A 47 17.06 -3.85 2.17
CA TYR A 47 17.24 -5.18 2.77
C TYR A 47 16.39 -6.29 2.14
N CYS A 48 15.42 -5.95 1.28
CA CYS A 48 14.72 -6.91 0.42
C CYS A 48 15.56 -7.33 -0.80
N ASN A 49 16.64 -6.59 -1.11
CA ASN A 49 17.49 -6.90 -2.24
C ASN A 49 18.43 -8.08 -1.93
N LYS A 50 18.45 -9.07 -2.83
CA LYS A 50 19.33 -10.24 -2.73
C LYS A 50 20.83 -9.89 -2.65
N GLN A 51 21.24 -8.77 -3.26
CA GLN A 51 22.64 -8.35 -3.20
C GLN A 51 23.11 -7.93 -1.80
N GLU A 52 22.19 -7.57 -0.90
CA GLU A 52 22.52 -7.23 0.48
C GLU A 52 22.84 -8.47 1.35
N HIS A 53 22.59 -9.67 0.83
CA HIS A 53 22.68 -10.94 1.54
C HIS A 53 23.53 -11.97 0.75
N PRO A 54 24.81 -11.67 0.42
CA PRO A 54 25.59 -12.45 -0.53
C PRO A 54 25.90 -13.90 -0.08
N ASN A 55 25.81 -14.18 1.22
CA ASN A 55 26.21 -15.47 1.81
C ASN A 55 25.04 -16.22 2.50
N THR A 56 23.79 -15.82 2.24
CA THR A 56 22.61 -16.40 2.88
C THR A 56 22.02 -17.53 2.02
N ASP A 57 21.57 -18.62 2.64
CA ASP A 57 20.90 -19.70 1.90
C ASP A 57 19.59 -19.22 1.25
N GLU A 58 19.19 -19.83 0.14
CA GLU A 58 18.06 -19.35 -0.66
C GLU A 58 16.72 -19.33 0.11
N ARG A 59 16.50 -20.30 1.00
CA ARG A 59 15.26 -20.38 1.78
C ARG A 59 15.20 -19.25 2.81
N LEU A 60 16.28 -19.06 3.58
CA LEU A 60 16.38 -17.97 4.55
C LEU A 60 16.35 -16.61 3.86
N LEU A 61 17.04 -16.48 2.72
CA LEU A 61 17.01 -15.29 1.88
C LEU A 61 15.57 -14.93 1.49
N ASN A 62 14.81 -15.89 0.97
CA ASN A 62 13.42 -15.65 0.59
C ASN A 62 12.56 -15.24 1.81
N ILE A 63 12.82 -15.78 3.00
CA ILE A 63 12.12 -15.39 4.24
C ILE A 63 12.43 -13.94 4.61
N ILE A 64 13.70 -13.56 4.64
CA ILE A 64 14.15 -12.19 4.92
C ILE A 64 13.51 -11.23 3.93
N ARG A 65 13.58 -11.55 2.63
CA ARG A 65 13.00 -10.72 1.57
C ARG A 65 11.49 -10.58 1.72
N ARG A 66 10.76 -11.65 2.04
CA ARG A 66 9.30 -11.59 2.29
C ARG A 66 8.95 -10.64 3.43
N ILE A 67 9.72 -10.64 4.53
CA ILE A 67 9.47 -9.77 5.68
C ILE A 67 9.61 -8.30 5.27
N HIS A 68 10.75 -7.95 4.66
CA HIS A 68 11.02 -6.58 4.23
C HIS A 68 10.09 -6.10 3.12
N LEU A 69 9.75 -6.98 2.16
CA LEU A 69 8.78 -6.69 1.12
C LEU A 69 7.42 -6.29 1.68
N ARG A 70 6.94 -6.99 2.72
CA ARG A 70 5.67 -6.64 3.35
C ARG A 70 5.70 -5.23 3.96
N HIS A 71 6.79 -4.86 4.63
CA HIS A 71 6.95 -3.53 5.22
C HIS A 71 7.00 -2.45 4.15
N ALA A 72 7.86 -2.63 3.13
CA ALA A 72 7.97 -1.71 2.01
C ALA A 72 6.63 -1.44 1.32
N ILE A 73 5.81 -2.47 1.05
CA ILE A 73 4.49 -2.30 0.40
C ILE A 73 3.55 -1.44 1.25
N VAL A 74 3.53 -1.68 2.56
CA VAL A 74 2.64 -0.94 3.49
C VAL A 74 3.08 0.52 3.57
N ASP A 75 4.38 0.76 3.76
CA ASP A 75 4.93 2.10 3.95
C ASP A 75 4.84 2.94 2.66
N LEU A 76 5.10 2.34 1.49
CA LEU A 76 4.87 2.99 0.20
C LEU A 76 3.40 3.35 -0.01
N ASN A 77 2.48 2.44 0.31
CA ASN A 77 1.04 2.73 0.18
C ASN A 77 0.61 3.86 1.12
N ASN A 78 1.12 3.90 2.36
CA ASN A 78 0.83 4.94 3.34
C ASN A 78 1.44 6.29 2.96
N SER A 79 2.60 6.30 2.31
CA SER A 79 3.29 7.51 1.86
C SER A 79 2.41 8.39 0.97
N PHE A 80 1.58 7.78 0.10
CA PHE A 80 0.64 8.55 -0.72
C PHE A 80 -0.43 9.24 0.12
N ASP A 81 -0.99 8.54 1.11
CA ASP A 81 -2.03 9.10 1.96
C ASP A 81 -1.47 10.25 2.84
N LEU A 82 -0.19 10.19 3.22
CA LEU A 82 0.52 11.28 3.90
C LEU A 82 0.73 12.49 2.98
N LEU A 83 1.17 12.29 1.74
CA LEU A 83 1.29 13.37 0.76
C LEU A 83 -0.04 14.06 0.52
N LEU A 84 -1.12 13.29 0.37
CA LEU A 84 -2.46 13.81 0.17
C LEU A 84 -2.90 14.76 1.31
N GLN A 85 -2.43 14.50 2.54
CA GLN A 85 -2.73 15.34 3.71
C GLN A 85 -1.99 16.70 3.67
N VAL A 86 -0.89 16.83 2.93
CA VAL A 86 -0.08 18.07 2.86
C VAL A 86 -0.91 19.27 2.39
N PRO A 87 -1.54 19.26 1.19
CA PRO A 87 -2.41 20.35 0.76
C PRO A 87 -3.73 20.40 1.53
N TRP A 88 -4.21 19.24 2.03
CA TRP A 88 -5.45 19.17 2.81
C TRP A 88 -5.37 20.01 4.09
N PHE A 89 -4.25 19.91 4.81
CA PHE A 89 -3.97 20.74 5.97
C PHE A 89 -3.58 22.16 5.56
N LEU A 90 -2.61 22.31 4.65
CA LEU A 90 -2.06 23.62 4.28
C LEU A 90 -3.16 24.62 3.92
N TYR A 91 -4.12 24.20 3.10
CA TYR A 91 -5.20 25.05 2.60
C TYR A 91 -6.53 24.86 3.33
N ARG A 92 -6.55 24.10 4.44
CA ARG A 92 -7.76 23.78 5.23
C ARG A 92 -8.92 23.24 4.38
N GLY A 93 -8.62 22.33 3.45
CA GLY A 93 -9.58 21.84 2.46
C GLY A 93 -10.87 21.26 3.05
N TRP A 94 -10.79 20.73 4.28
CA TRP A 94 -11.92 20.21 5.05
C TRP A 94 -13.01 21.25 5.34
N ILE A 95 -12.70 22.56 5.41
CA ILE A 95 -13.70 23.61 5.65
C ILE A 95 -14.76 23.59 4.56
N GLY A 96 -14.38 23.28 3.32
CA GLY A 96 -15.29 23.21 2.19
C GLY A 96 -16.42 22.19 2.37
N PHE A 97 -16.23 21.21 3.25
CA PHE A 97 -17.15 20.09 3.50
C PHE A 97 -17.97 20.24 4.79
N ASN A 98 -17.70 21.28 5.59
CA ASN A 98 -18.52 21.62 6.75
C ASN A 98 -19.83 22.30 6.34
N PHE A 99 -20.79 22.41 7.27
CA PHE A 99 -22.05 23.10 7.05
C PHE A 99 -21.85 24.54 6.56
N GLY A 100 -22.55 24.90 5.48
CA GLY A 100 -22.38 26.21 4.82
C GLY A 100 -21.16 26.28 3.88
N GLY A 101 -20.31 25.25 3.84
CA GLY A 101 -19.22 25.13 2.89
C GLY A 101 -19.70 24.78 1.47
N PRO A 102 -18.92 25.11 0.43
CA PRO A 102 -19.28 24.91 -0.98
C PRO A 102 -19.51 23.45 -1.39
N TYR A 103 -18.92 22.48 -0.68
CA TYR A 103 -19.06 21.05 -0.95
C TYR A 103 -19.97 20.35 0.06
N CYS A 104 -20.66 21.10 0.91
CA CYS A 104 -21.59 20.55 1.89
C CYS A 104 -22.78 19.87 1.19
N HIS A 105 -23.07 18.62 1.57
CA HIS A 105 -24.25 17.91 1.07
C HIS A 105 -25.52 18.31 1.85
N PRO A 106 -26.72 18.26 1.23
CA PRO A 106 -27.98 18.59 1.91
C PRO A 106 -28.29 17.72 3.14
N LYS A 107 -27.71 16.51 3.22
CA LYS A 107 -27.86 15.57 4.34
C LYS A 107 -26.81 15.75 5.44
N HIS A 108 -25.88 16.68 5.26
CA HIS A 108 -24.82 16.95 6.22
C HIS A 108 -25.42 17.54 7.50
N LYS A 109 -24.87 17.14 8.65
CA LYS A 109 -25.31 17.62 9.96
C LYS A 109 -24.19 18.44 10.57
N ALA A 110 -24.50 19.63 11.09
CA ALA A 110 -23.50 20.51 11.71
C ALA A 110 -22.68 19.84 12.83
N LYS A 111 -23.23 18.83 13.52
CA LYS A 111 -22.47 18.04 14.51
C LYS A 111 -21.30 17.23 13.92
N ASN A 112 -21.27 17.05 12.61
CA ASN A 112 -20.19 16.38 11.87
C ASN A 112 -19.16 17.40 11.36
N ASP A 113 -19.36 18.70 11.62
CA ASP A 113 -18.40 19.73 11.23
C ASP A 113 -17.13 19.58 12.06
N ILE A 114 -16.01 19.73 11.37
CA ILE A 114 -14.73 19.86 12.03
C ILE A 114 -14.63 21.28 12.56
N ILE A 115 -14.48 21.42 13.88
CA ILE A 115 -14.27 22.71 14.53
C ILE A 115 -12.81 22.81 14.93
N ARG A 116 -12.07 23.76 14.36
CA ARG A 116 -10.65 23.97 14.70
C ARG A 116 -10.49 24.24 16.20
N ASN A 117 -9.41 23.73 16.77
CA ASN A 117 -9.06 23.85 18.20
C ASN A 117 -10.00 23.12 19.17
N SER A 118 -11.00 22.37 18.70
CA SER A 118 -11.70 21.42 19.57
C SER A 118 -10.78 20.22 19.89
N PRO A 119 -10.99 19.51 21.00
CA PRO A 119 -10.25 18.27 21.25
C PRO A 119 -10.36 17.32 20.04
N SER A 120 -9.23 16.74 19.62
CA SER A 120 -9.14 15.82 18.46
C SER A 120 -9.58 16.39 17.11
N TRP A 121 -9.60 17.71 16.92
CA TRP A 121 -9.94 18.29 15.63
C TRP A 121 -9.00 17.84 14.51
N VAL A 122 -7.69 17.72 14.79
CA VAL A 122 -6.68 17.25 13.82
C VAL A 122 -6.99 15.83 13.36
N GLU A 123 -7.24 14.91 14.30
CA GLU A 123 -7.63 13.53 13.99
C GLU A 123 -8.92 13.49 13.14
N SER A 124 -9.88 14.36 13.43
CA SER A 124 -11.11 14.49 12.64
C SER A 124 -10.82 14.96 11.21
N VAL A 125 -9.90 15.91 11.03
CA VAL A 125 -9.43 16.37 9.72
C VAL A 125 -8.74 15.24 8.96
N GLU A 126 -7.84 14.49 9.61
CA GLU A 126 -7.14 13.35 9.01
C GLU A 126 -8.11 12.29 8.53
N ASN A 127 -9.07 11.90 9.38
CA ASN A 127 -10.08 10.91 9.05
C ASN A 127 -11.01 11.34 7.91
N SER A 128 -11.23 12.65 7.76
CA SER A 128 -12.01 13.21 6.66
C SER A 128 -11.23 13.32 5.33
N CYS A 129 -9.89 13.25 5.40
CA CYS A 129 -9.01 13.36 4.25
C CYS A 129 -9.11 12.11 3.38
N ASN A 130 -9.62 12.26 2.17
CA ASN A 130 -9.62 11.20 1.18
C ASN A 130 -9.40 11.78 -0.21
N TYR A 131 -8.92 10.92 -1.12
CA TYR A 131 -8.55 11.31 -2.48
C TYR A 131 -9.64 12.12 -3.17
N LYS A 132 -10.89 11.64 -3.14
CA LYS A 132 -12.02 12.30 -3.81
C LYS A 132 -12.23 13.71 -3.29
N ASN A 133 -12.20 13.90 -1.97
CA ASN A 133 -12.42 15.20 -1.35
C ASN A 133 -11.28 16.17 -1.65
N VAL A 134 -10.02 15.70 -1.59
CA VAL A 134 -8.86 16.52 -1.88
C VAL A 134 -8.86 16.97 -3.34
N ILE A 135 -9.11 16.07 -4.29
CA ILE A 135 -9.21 16.43 -5.71
C ILE A 135 -10.37 17.39 -5.96
N LEU A 136 -11.54 17.15 -5.36
CA LEU A 136 -12.69 18.05 -5.50
C LEU A 136 -12.38 19.46 -4.98
N PHE A 137 -11.71 19.55 -3.84
CA PHE A 137 -11.26 20.82 -3.27
C PHE A 137 -10.25 21.54 -4.17
N LEU A 138 -9.21 20.83 -4.62
CA LEU A 138 -8.15 21.41 -5.45
C LEU A 138 -8.69 21.90 -6.81
N ASN A 139 -9.53 21.10 -7.48
CA ASN A 139 -10.16 21.47 -8.76
C ASN A 139 -11.23 22.55 -8.64
N GLY A 140 -11.81 22.72 -7.45
CA GLY A 140 -12.79 23.77 -7.19
C GLY A 140 -12.17 25.11 -6.78
N SER A 141 -10.84 25.18 -6.68
CA SER A 141 -10.12 26.42 -6.39
C SER A 141 -10.01 27.32 -7.63
N THR A 142 -10.06 28.63 -7.40
CA THR A 142 -9.77 29.65 -8.42
C THR A 142 -8.27 29.79 -8.71
N GLU A 143 -7.40 29.23 -7.86
CA GLU A 143 -5.94 29.29 -8.01
C GLU A 143 -5.45 28.23 -9.01
N SER A 144 -4.73 28.64 -10.06
CA SER A 144 -4.22 27.74 -11.10
C SER A 144 -3.18 26.73 -10.58
N SER A 145 -2.39 27.12 -9.57
CA SER A 145 -1.45 26.25 -8.87
C SER A 145 -2.15 25.06 -8.19
N LEU A 146 -3.30 25.28 -7.56
CA LEU A 146 -4.07 24.22 -6.90
C LEU A 146 -4.70 23.25 -7.90
N ASN A 147 -5.18 23.75 -9.04
CA ASN A 147 -5.63 22.91 -10.15
C ASN A 147 -4.48 22.05 -10.74
N THR A 148 -3.26 22.60 -10.75
CA THR A 148 -2.07 21.88 -11.18
C THR A 148 -1.72 20.76 -10.19
N LEU A 149 -1.82 20.99 -8.88
CA LEU A 149 -1.67 19.95 -7.85
C LEU A 149 -2.65 18.79 -8.07
N ALA A 150 -3.93 19.09 -8.33
CA ALA A 150 -4.93 18.06 -8.60
C ALA A 150 -4.51 17.17 -9.77
N SER A 151 -4.01 17.77 -10.85
CA SER A 151 -3.51 17.06 -12.04
C SER A 151 -2.35 16.13 -11.71
N PHE A 152 -1.40 16.56 -10.86
CA PHE A 152 -0.28 15.71 -10.42
C PHE A 152 -0.76 14.49 -9.62
N TYR A 153 -1.69 14.69 -8.69
CA TYR A 153 -2.29 13.57 -7.95
C TYR A 153 -3.04 12.60 -8.86
N GLU A 154 -3.79 13.11 -9.84
CA GLU A 154 -4.53 12.29 -10.80
C GLU A 154 -3.59 11.45 -11.67
N VAL A 155 -2.53 12.06 -12.21
CA VAL A 155 -1.51 11.35 -12.99
C VAL A 155 -0.86 10.25 -12.16
N PHE A 156 -0.43 10.55 -10.94
CA PHE A 156 0.16 9.53 -10.06
C PHE A 156 -0.84 8.41 -9.74
N ASN A 157 -2.07 8.77 -9.40
CA ASN A 157 -3.11 7.81 -9.04
C ASN A 157 -3.42 6.84 -10.19
N ASN A 158 -3.47 7.34 -11.42
CA ASN A 158 -3.72 6.53 -12.61
C ASN A 158 -2.51 5.67 -13.00
N ASN A 159 -1.29 6.20 -12.88
CA ASN A 159 -0.08 5.50 -13.32
C ASN A 159 0.43 4.46 -12.33
N PHE A 160 0.24 4.69 -11.03
CA PHE A 160 0.88 3.88 -9.97
C PHE A 160 -0.11 3.24 -8.97
N ARG A 161 -1.33 3.78 -8.78
CA ARG A 161 -2.29 3.22 -7.78
C ARG A 161 -3.42 2.42 -8.39
N PHE A 162 -3.86 2.75 -9.59
CA PHE A 162 -5.00 2.12 -10.27
C PHE A 162 -4.73 1.81 -11.75
N ASN A 163 -3.46 1.61 -12.10
CA ASN A 163 -3.06 1.35 -13.47
C ASN A 163 -3.62 -0.01 -13.95
N SER A 164 -4.61 0.05 -14.85
CA SER A 164 -5.28 -1.13 -15.39
C SER A 164 -4.43 -1.94 -16.37
N THR A 165 -3.32 -1.37 -16.86
CA THR A 165 -2.40 -2.06 -17.78
C THR A 165 -1.40 -2.95 -17.05
N LYS A 166 -1.15 -2.69 -15.76
CA LYS A 166 -0.29 -3.51 -14.92
C LYS A 166 -1.07 -4.70 -14.35
N GLN A 167 -0.39 -5.86 -14.24
CA GLN A 167 -0.99 -7.05 -13.64
C GLN A 167 -1.37 -6.80 -12.17
N PHE A 168 -0.55 -6.05 -11.46
CA PHE A 168 -0.78 -5.60 -10.09
C PHE A 168 -0.07 -4.28 -9.85
N VAL A 169 -0.45 -3.59 -8.78
CA VAL A 169 0.17 -2.34 -8.31
C VAL A 169 0.36 -2.41 -6.80
N VAL A 170 1.26 -1.59 -6.24
CA VAL A 170 1.54 -1.57 -4.79
C VAL A 170 0.25 -1.49 -3.97
N ARG A 171 -0.69 -0.62 -4.37
CA ARG A 171 -1.99 -0.45 -3.69
C ARG A 171 -2.83 -1.73 -3.66
N SER A 172 -2.90 -2.47 -4.76
CA SER A 172 -3.71 -3.70 -4.80
C SER A 172 -3.12 -4.77 -3.89
N VAL A 173 -1.79 -4.86 -3.82
CA VAL A 173 -1.11 -5.81 -2.93
C VAL A 173 -1.23 -5.38 -1.46
N ALA A 174 -1.10 -4.09 -1.16
CA ALA A 174 -1.32 -3.55 0.19
C ALA A 174 -2.74 -3.86 0.70
N ASN A 175 -3.76 -3.70 -0.15
CA ASN A 175 -5.13 -4.08 0.19
C ASN A 175 -5.27 -5.58 0.46
N GLN A 176 -4.59 -6.44 -0.30
CA GLN A 176 -4.58 -7.88 -0.02
C GLN A 176 -3.94 -8.19 1.34
N ILE A 177 -2.80 -7.56 1.66
CA ILE A 177 -2.15 -7.71 2.98
C ILE A 177 -3.12 -7.30 4.10
N LYS A 178 -3.86 -6.20 3.91
CA LYS A 178 -4.83 -5.70 4.89
C LYS A 178 -5.97 -6.69 5.15
N HIS A 179 -6.50 -7.32 4.10
CA HIS A 179 -7.70 -8.18 4.20
C HIS A 179 -7.40 -9.66 4.41
N LYS A 180 -6.27 -10.16 3.88
CA LYS A 180 -5.88 -11.58 3.95
C LYS A 180 -4.72 -11.84 4.91
N HIS A 181 -4.12 -10.77 5.48
CA HIS A 181 -2.94 -10.83 6.35
C HIS A 181 -1.72 -11.53 5.74
N ASN A 182 -1.70 -11.76 4.42
CA ASN A 182 -0.66 -12.50 3.72
C ASN A 182 -0.48 -12.05 2.26
N ILE A 183 0.71 -12.30 1.71
CA ILE A 183 1.06 -12.20 0.29
C ILE A 183 1.43 -13.60 -0.18
N MET A 184 0.79 -14.09 -1.23
CA MET A 184 1.17 -15.36 -1.84
C MET A 184 2.35 -15.12 -2.78
N LEU A 185 3.47 -15.77 -2.49
CA LEU A 185 4.73 -15.60 -3.21
C LEU A 185 5.09 -16.90 -3.93
N LYS A 186 5.52 -16.81 -5.19
CA LYS A 186 5.88 -17.97 -6.03
C LYS A 186 6.98 -18.82 -5.39
N GLU A 187 7.92 -18.17 -4.72
CA GLU A 187 9.08 -18.76 -4.07
C GLU A 187 8.71 -19.63 -2.84
N PHE A 188 7.48 -19.52 -2.36
CA PHE A 188 6.94 -20.29 -1.23
C PHE A 188 5.77 -21.19 -1.63
N TYR A 189 5.39 -21.17 -2.91
CA TYR A 189 4.25 -21.90 -3.41
C TYR A 189 4.73 -23.13 -4.17
N GLU A 190 4.37 -24.30 -3.65
CA GLU A 190 4.59 -25.58 -4.30
C GLU A 190 3.26 -26.04 -4.92
N PRO A 191 3.09 -25.98 -6.25
CA PRO A 191 1.87 -26.45 -6.90
C PRO A 191 1.66 -27.94 -6.64
N TYR A 192 0.41 -28.36 -6.46
CA TYR A 192 0.09 -29.77 -6.35
C TYR A 192 0.51 -30.49 -7.63
N THR A 193 1.10 -31.67 -7.51
CA THR A 193 1.45 -32.52 -8.65
C THR A 193 0.56 -33.76 -8.64
N PHE A 194 -0.30 -33.88 -9.63
CA PHE A 194 -1.17 -35.05 -9.79
C PHE A 194 -0.56 -36.04 -10.78
N ASN A 195 -0.04 -37.16 -10.27
CA ASN A 195 0.52 -38.25 -11.05
C ASN A 195 -0.37 -39.50 -10.90
N ILE A 196 -0.63 -40.20 -12.00
CA ILE A 196 -1.20 -41.56 -11.96
C ILE A 196 -0.20 -42.51 -12.58
N VAL A 197 0.02 -43.65 -11.92
CA VAL A 197 0.81 -44.75 -12.49
C VAL A 197 -0.14 -45.68 -13.24
N ILE A 198 0.06 -45.79 -14.56
CA ILE A 198 -0.66 -46.74 -15.42
C ILE A 198 0.38 -47.67 -16.05
N ASN A 199 0.25 -48.98 -15.81
CA ASN A 199 1.17 -49.99 -16.35
C ASN A 199 2.66 -49.65 -16.10
N GLU A 200 3.01 -49.32 -14.86
CA GLU A 200 4.37 -48.94 -14.42
C GLU A 200 4.94 -47.65 -15.06
N LYS A 201 4.15 -46.93 -15.87
CA LYS A 201 4.51 -45.60 -16.37
C LYS A 201 3.82 -44.53 -15.53
N GLU A 202 4.62 -43.62 -15.00
CA GLU A 202 4.13 -42.42 -14.33
C GLU A 202 3.66 -41.41 -15.39
N LEU A 203 2.39 -41.02 -15.29
CA LEU A 203 1.79 -40.01 -16.15
C LEU A 203 1.56 -38.74 -15.34
N ASN A 204 2.32 -37.68 -15.65
CA ASN A 204 2.08 -36.34 -15.11
C ASN A 204 0.98 -35.67 -15.93
N PHE A 205 -0.13 -35.32 -15.28
CA PHE A 205 -1.29 -34.75 -15.96
C PHE A 205 -1.02 -33.36 -16.57
N LYS A 206 -0.17 -32.57 -15.91
CA LYS A 206 0.18 -31.21 -16.35
C LYS A 206 0.99 -31.22 -17.64
N GLU A 207 1.97 -32.13 -17.74
CA GLU A 207 2.80 -32.30 -18.95
C GLU A 207 1.99 -32.79 -20.15
N GLN A 208 0.91 -33.54 -19.91
CA GLN A 208 0.04 -34.10 -20.94
C GLN A 208 -1.16 -33.19 -21.29
N ASN A 209 -1.25 -31.98 -20.71
CA ASN A 209 -2.42 -31.09 -20.83
C ASN A 209 -3.75 -31.77 -20.45
N LEU A 210 -3.73 -32.63 -19.43
CA LEU A 210 -4.91 -33.32 -18.90
C LEU A 210 -5.38 -32.63 -17.61
N TYR A 211 -6.69 -32.40 -17.51
CA TYR A 211 -7.30 -31.67 -16.40
C TYR A 211 -8.42 -32.51 -15.77
N PRO A 212 -8.11 -33.40 -14.81
CA PRO A 212 -9.09 -34.28 -14.21
C PRO A 212 -10.03 -33.48 -13.30
N GLU A 213 -11.31 -33.86 -13.37
CA GLU A 213 -12.36 -33.43 -12.44
C GLU A 213 -12.92 -34.67 -11.76
N ILE A 214 -12.87 -34.68 -10.42
CA ILE A 214 -13.42 -35.75 -9.59
C ILE A 214 -14.57 -35.15 -8.79
N VAL A 215 -15.76 -35.72 -8.96
CA VAL A 215 -16.96 -35.33 -8.21
C VAL A 215 -17.36 -36.51 -7.33
N THR A 216 -17.45 -36.28 -6.03
CA THR A 216 -17.92 -37.29 -5.07
C THR A 216 -18.98 -36.71 -4.17
N ARG A 217 -19.97 -37.51 -3.80
CA ARG A 217 -21.03 -37.12 -2.87
C ARG A 217 -20.61 -37.51 -1.46
N PHE A 218 -20.99 -36.72 -0.47
CA PHE A 218 -20.75 -37.03 0.94
C PHE A 218 -22.07 -37.18 1.69
N TYR A 219 -22.04 -38.06 2.68
CA TYR A 219 -23.22 -38.53 3.39
C TYR A 219 -22.96 -38.47 4.89
N ASP A 220 -24.03 -38.30 5.67
CA ASP A 220 -23.98 -38.53 7.11
C ASP A 220 -23.76 -40.01 7.38
N MET A 221 -22.79 -40.34 8.24
CA MET A 221 -22.37 -41.72 8.48
C MET A 221 -23.44 -42.56 9.21
N GLU A 222 -24.34 -41.94 9.97
CA GLU A 222 -25.36 -42.67 10.75
C GLU A 222 -26.65 -42.87 9.96
N THR A 223 -27.06 -41.84 9.22
CA THR A 223 -28.36 -41.78 8.54
C THR A 223 -28.25 -42.08 7.04
N ASN A 224 -27.03 -42.07 6.48
CA ASN A 224 -26.75 -42.23 5.05
C ASN A 224 -27.49 -41.20 4.16
N VAL A 225 -27.86 -40.06 4.74
CA VAL A 225 -28.46 -38.92 4.03
C VAL A 225 -27.36 -38.16 3.31
N GLU A 226 -27.60 -37.82 2.04
CA GLU A 226 -26.68 -37.00 1.23
C GLU A 226 -26.70 -35.56 1.73
N HIS A 227 -25.52 -34.99 2.03
CA HIS A 227 -25.38 -33.61 2.48
C HIS A 227 -24.72 -32.69 1.45
N GLY A 228 -24.40 -33.22 0.28
CA GLY A 228 -23.84 -32.46 -0.82
C GLY A 228 -22.77 -33.22 -1.59
N GLN A 229 -21.92 -32.44 -2.27
CA GLN A 229 -20.86 -32.97 -3.10
C GLN A 229 -19.56 -32.16 -2.99
N ILE A 230 -18.45 -32.87 -3.14
CA ILE A 230 -17.10 -32.33 -3.23
C ILE A 230 -16.67 -32.44 -4.69
N LYS A 231 -16.23 -31.33 -5.28
CA LYS A 231 -15.68 -31.26 -6.64
C LYS A 231 -14.20 -30.90 -6.56
N ALA A 232 -13.34 -31.86 -6.86
CA ALA A 232 -11.90 -31.66 -6.99
C ALA A 232 -11.55 -31.45 -8.46
N ARG A 233 -11.02 -30.28 -8.82
CA ARG A 233 -10.58 -29.93 -10.19
C ARG A 233 -9.09 -29.69 -10.18
N TYR A 234 -8.37 -30.33 -11.08
CA TYR A 234 -6.94 -30.10 -11.28
C TYR A 234 -6.73 -29.48 -12.66
N LYS A 235 -6.93 -28.16 -12.75
CA LYS A 235 -6.70 -27.40 -13.98
C LYS A 235 -5.38 -26.65 -13.94
N ASP A 236 -5.33 -25.64 -13.07
CA ASP A 236 -4.13 -24.83 -12.89
C ASP A 236 -3.37 -25.24 -11.60
N ASP A 237 -4.11 -25.63 -10.56
CA ASP A 237 -3.69 -26.39 -9.37
C ASP A 237 -4.92 -27.14 -8.83
N LEU A 238 -4.76 -27.91 -7.75
CA LEU A 238 -5.86 -28.62 -7.10
C LEU A 238 -6.82 -27.63 -6.41
N GLU A 239 -7.99 -27.44 -7.01
CA GLU A 239 -9.12 -26.72 -6.42
C GLU A 239 -10.13 -27.72 -5.86
N ILE A 240 -10.59 -27.50 -4.62
CA ILE A 240 -11.64 -28.31 -3.99
C ILE A 240 -12.81 -27.39 -3.66
N ASP A 241 -13.91 -27.56 -4.40
CA ASP A 241 -15.20 -26.92 -4.10
C ASP A 241 -16.06 -27.87 -3.26
N ILE A 242 -16.85 -27.32 -2.33
CA ILE A 242 -17.83 -28.08 -1.54
C ILE A 242 -19.20 -27.42 -1.76
N GLU A 243 -20.13 -28.17 -2.35
CA GLU A 243 -21.52 -27.75 -2.52
C GLU A 243 -22.37 -28.49 -1.50
N TYR A 244 -23.04 -27.74 -0.63
CA TYR A 244 -23.92 -28.27 0.42
C TYR A 244 -25.36 -28.41 -0.11
N ASP A 245 -26.10 -29.36 0.45
CA ASP A 245 -27.52 -29.61 0.14
C ASP A 245 -28.44 -28.40 0.38
N ASN A 246 -28.07 -27.52 1.30
CA ASN A 246 -28.78 -26.28 1.63
C ASN A 246 -28.56 -25.14 0.62
N GLY A 247 -27.72 -25.33 -0.40
CA GLY A 247 -27.38 -24.35 -1.43
C GLY A 247 -26.14 -23.50 -1.15
N ASP A 248 -25.49 -23.65 0.00
CA ASP A 248 -24.20 -23.01 0.27
C ASP A 248 -23.09 -23.64 -0.58
N VAL A 249 -22.15 -22.81 -1.03
CA VAL A 249 -21.01 -23.26 -1.84
C VAL A 249 -19.72 -22.67 -1.28
N PHE A 250 -18.82 -23.55 -0.88
CA PHE A 250 -17.42 -23.22 -0.64
C PHE A 250 -16.64 -23.35 -1.94
N LEU A 251 -15.95 -22.29 -2.35
CA LEU A 251 -15.18 -22.25 -3.59
C LEU A 251 -13.69 -22.35 -3.27
N GLY A 252 -13.03 -23.42 -3.70
CA GLY A 252 -11.61 -23.67 -3.43
C GLY A 252 -10.69 -22.57 -3.98
N LYS A 253 -11.07 -21.96 -5.12
CA LYS A 253 -10.38 -20.80 -5.71
C LYS A 253 -10.29 -19.58 -4.78
N ASP A 254 -11.13 -19.49 -3.75
CA ASP A 254 -11.08 -18.39 -2.78
C ASP A 254 -9.92 -18.56 -1.79
N LEU A 255 -9.46 -19.80 -1.55
CA LEU A 255 -8.24 -20.12 -0.81
C LEU A 255 -6.99 -19.84 -1.64
N ILE A 256 -6.93 -20.41 -2.84
CA ILE A 256 -5.78 -20.32 -3.74
C ILE A 256 -6.23 -19.65 -5.03
N ASN A 257 -6.15 -18.32 -5.06
CA ASN A 257 -6.31 -17.57 -6.29
C ASN A 257 -4.94 -17.39 -6.93
N GLN A 258 -4.60 -18.27 -7.87
CA GLN A 258 -3.32 -18.25 -8.58
C GLN A 258 -3.00 -16.92 -9.28
N ARG A 259 -4.02 -16.10 -9.59
CA ARG A 259 -3.83 -14.75 -10.14
C ARG A 259 -3.14 -13.80 -9.16
N ASN A 260 -3.08 -14.15 -7.87
CA ASN A 260 -2.47 -13.39 -6.80
C ASN A 260 -1.17 -14.02 -6.26
N VAL A 261 -0.52 -14.90 -7.04
CA VAL A 261 0.79 -15.46 -6.69
C VAL A 261 1.87 -14.64 -7.40
N TYR A 262 2.63 -13.88 -6.62
CA TYR A 262 3.60 -12.91 -7.12
C TYR A 262 5.02 -13.43 -7.04
N ALA A 263 5.88 -13.10 -8.00
CA ALA A 263 7.32 -13.26 -7.78
C ALA A 263 7.83 -12.12 -6.89
N ILE A 264 8.76 -12.40 -5.99
CA ILE A 264 9.38 -11.37 -5.15
C ILE A 264 10.04 -10.30 -6.04
N ASP A 265 10.74 -10.71 -7.10
CA ASP A 265 11.44 -9.79 -8.01
C ASP A 265 10.45 -8.87 -8.77
N ASP A 266 9.29 -9.39 -9.19
CA ASP A 266 8.25 -8.59 -9.87
C ASP A 266 7.70 -7.52 -8.91
N LEU A 267 7.47 -7.88 -7.65
CA LEU A 267 7.00 -6.96 -6.61
C LEU A 267 8.05 -5.89 -6.29
N ILE A 268 9.32 -6.25 -6.19
CA ILE A 268 10.41 -5.29 -5.95
C ILE A 268 10.49 -4.26 -7.08
N ASN A 269 10.38 -4.69 -8.34
CA ASN A 269 10.40 -3.78 -9.47
C ASN A 269 9.21 -2.81 -9.44
N GLU A 270 8.00 -3.30 -9.17
CA GLU A 270 6.83 -2.44 -9.01
C GLU A 270 6.98 -1.44 -7.86
N MET A 271 7.59 -1.86 -6.74
CA MET A 271 7.88 -0.96 -5.62
C MET A 271 8.95 0.09 -5.95
N HIS A 272 9.98 -0.25 -6.72
CA HIS A 272 10.98 0.71 -7.18
C HIS A 272 10.35 1.77 -8.09
N ASP A 273 9.50 1.36 -9.03
CA ASP A 273 8.75 2.26 -9.89
C ASP A 273 7.87 3.21 -9.07
N TYR A 274 7.12 2.65 -8.11
CA TYR A 274 6.26 3.42 -7.22
C TYR A 274 7.07 4.40 -6.35
N TYR A 275 8.19 3.96 -5.77
CA TYR A 275 9.07 4.79 -4.95
C TYR A 275 9.56 6.01 -5.73
N ASN A 276 10.08 5.80 -6.93
CA ASN A 276 10.56 6.89 -7.77
C ASN A 276 9.41 7.83 -8.15
N GLY A 277 8.26 7.28 -8.55
CA GLY A 277 7.09 8.07 -8.89
C GLY A 277 6.56 8.91 -7.71
N ILE A 278 6.63 8.41 -6.48
CA ILE A 278 6.11 9.14 -5.31
C ILE A 278 7.08 10.23 -4.85
N VAL A 279 8.38 10.03 -5.03
CA VAL A 279 9.38 11.10 -4.86
C VAL A 279 9.17 12.21 -5.89
N ASP A 280 8.90 11.85 -7.16
CA ASP A 280 8.59 12.82 -8.20
C ASP A 280 7.31 13.60 -7.90
N LEU A 281 6.25 12.92 -7.43
CA LEU A 281 5.03 13.57 -6.98
C LEU A 281 5.30 14.54 -5.81
N TYR A 282 6.10 14.13 -4.83
CA TYR A 282 6.50 15.01 -3.73
C TYR A 282 7.21 16.27 -4.25
N ASN A 283 8.19 16.13 -5.14
CA ASN A 283 8.92 17.27 -5.70
C ASN A 283 7.98 18.23 -6.44
N GLN A 284 7.02 17.70 -7.19
CA GLN A 284 6.00 18.49 -7.89
C GLN A 284 5.08 19.24 -6.91
N ILE A 285 4.63 18.59 -5.84
CA ILE A 285 3.82 19.23 -4.79
C ILE A 285 4.64 20.31 -4.09
N PHE A 286 5.87 19.97 -3.69
CA PHE A 286 6.77 20.84 -2.96
C PHE A 286 7.04 22.13 -3.73
N ASN A 287 7.29 22.05 -5.04
CA ASN A 287 7.50 23.21 -5.90
C ASN A 287 6.32 24.20 -5.90
N ILE A 288 5.10 23.74 -5.62
CA ILE A 288 3.92 24.61 -5.56
C ILE A 288 3.73 25.20 -4.16
N ILE A 289 4.00 24.43 -3.11
CA ILE A 289 3.72 24.85 -1.73
C ILE A 289 4.90 25.55 -1.05
N ASN A 290 6.12 25.42 -1.59
CA ASN A 290 7.33 25.94 -0.97
C ASN A 290 7.27 27.45 -0.72
N ASP A 291 6.63 28.20 -1.62
CA ASP A 291 6.45 29.65 -1.46
C ASP A 291 5.56 30.02 -0.26
N GLU A 292 4.72 29.09 0.22
CA GLU A 292 3.88 29.27 1.41
C GLU A 292 4.64 28.88 2.70
N ILE A 293 5.77 28.16 2.59
CA ILE A 293 6.54 27.68 3.72
C ILE A 293 7.54 28.77 4.13
N HIS A 294 7.28 29.38 5.28
CA HIS A 294 8.13 30.43 5.82
C HIS A 294 8.66 30.05 7.20
N GLU A 295 9.95 30.20 7.41
CA GLU A 295 10.58 30.04 8.71
C GLU A 295 10.06 31.08 9.70
N ASN A 296 9.93 30.69 10.96
CA ASN A 296 9.56 31.58 12.03
C ASN A 296 10.77 32.49 12.36
N PRO A 297 10.65 33.82 12.23
CA PRO A 297 11.78 34.73 12.45
C PRO A 297 12.29 34.73 13.89
N PHE A 298 11.52 34.19 14.84
CA PHE A 298 11.90 34.09 16.25
C PHE A 298 12.61 32.79 16.62
N THR A 299 12.63 31.78 15.74
CA THR A 299 13.37 30.54 16.00
C THR A 299 14.82 30.69 15.58
N LYS A 300 15.75 30.39 16.49
CA LYS A 300 17.17 30.31 16.15
C LYS A 300 17.38 29.08 15.27
N ALA A 301 18.24 29.21 14.26
CA ALA A 301 18.68 28.07 13.46
C ALA A 301 19.13 26.93 14.41
N PRO A 302 18.53 25.73 14.31
CA PRO A 302 18.81 24.66 15.24
C PRO A 302 20.29 24.26 15.15
N THR A 303 20.93 24.12 16.31
CA THR A 303 22.32 23.64 16.37
C THR A 303 22.31 22.13 16.20
N ILE A 304 22.64 21.64 15.01
CA ILE A 304 22.76 20.21 14.74
C ILE A 304 23.96 19.67 15.52
N LYS A 305 23.70 19.02 16.66
CA LYS A 305 24.72 18.17 17.30
C LYS A 305 24.92 16.96 16.40
N LYS A 306 26.17 16.67 16.00
CA LYS A 306 26.50 15.42 15.31
C LYS A 306 25.91 14.26 16.09
N THR A 307 24.92 13.61 15.51
CA THR A 307 24.33 12.39 16.04
C THR A 307 25.27 11.21 15.80
N THR A 308 25.26 10.24 16.71
CA THR A 308 25.92 8.96 16.52
C THR A 308 25.27 8.23 15.34
N SER A 309 26.04 7.97 14.30
CA SER A 309 25.63 7.08 13.22
C SER A 309 25.57 5.65 13.73
N TYR A 310 24.47 4.95 13.49
CA TYR A 310 24.35 3.52 13.74
C TYR A 310 24.65 2.74 12.46
N ASN A 311 25.39 1.64 12.60
CA ASN A 311 25.64 0.72 11.50
C ASN A 311 24.42 -0.20 11.34
N MET A 312 23.59 0.07 10.33
CA MET A 312 22.39 -0.74 10.08
C MET A 312 22.72 -2.16 9.63
N ASP A 313 23.89 -2.38 9.02
CA ASP A 313 24.36 -3.72 8.67
C ASP A 313 24.71 -4.53 9.91
N GLU A 314 25.29 -3.91 10.95
CA GLU A 314 25.40 -4.57 12.24
C GLU A 314 24.03 -4.92 12.82
N PHE A 315 23.00 -4.10 12.64
CA PHE A 315 21.68 -4.43 13.20
C PHE A 315 20.97 -5.56 12.42
N PHE A 316 20.96 -5.48 11.10
CA PHE A 316 20.18 -6.38 10.24
C PHE A 316 20.94 -7.61 9.75
N LYS A 317 22.28 -7.58 9.72
CA LYS A 317 23.11 -8.66 9.16
C LYS A 317 23.95 -9.41 10.21
N SER A 318 24.14 -8.90 11.44
CA SER A 318 25.06 -9.52 12.42
C SER A 318 24.54 -10.77 13.14
N ASN A 319 23.26 -11.10 13.01
CA ASN A 319 22.62 -12.27 13.64
C ASN A 319 22.31 -13.40 12.66
N ILE A 320 22.92 -13.40 11.48
CA ILE A 320 22.78 -14.44 10.45
C ILE A 320 24.03 -15.30 10.40
#